data_AF-G4ZAR8-F1
#
_entry.id   AF-G4ZAR8-F1
#
_cell.length_a   1.000
_cell.length_b   1.000
_cell.length_c   1.000
_cell.angle_alpha   90.00
_cell.angle_beta   90.00
_cell.angle_gamma   90.00
#
_symmetry.space_group_name_H-M   'P 1'
#
loop_
_entity.id
_entity.type
_entity.pdbx_description
1 polymer ?
#
loop_
_entity_poly.entity_id
_entity_poly.type
_entity_poly.pdbx_seq_one_letter_code
_entity_poly.pdbx_strand_id
1 'polypeptide(L)'
;MSSAHDAAEEQKTCVLCNALICRKLGNQEFNEKNFDKAVECYSEAIRLDPESHVYYSNRSAAYGALFKWELAEKDAQECVKRNPKFAKGYHRLANAQSQLGRKKEAIETLKTALTTATDPEKAPGIKKLLRQLNQELAAKSAAPAQGGGRQVPAHIAKELQELQPQFQKIQRELEQIEAKLAAYARQKKRLALVEREVADLPEGTKTYRSIGKMFLQTTSDENTASMKGEDKRVDEQVSSLEARKNYLNRQKQSVQDNITELLAQCT
;
A
#
# COMPACT_ATOMS: atom_id res chain seq x y z
N MET A 1 1.84 33.57 -44.42
CA MET A 1 0.93 32.93 -43.45
C MET A 1 1.44 31.58 -42.92
N SER A 2 2.59 31.04 -43.37
CA SER A 2 3.16 29.77 -42.86
C SER A 2 3.76 29.89 -41.45
N SER A 3 4.51 30.95 -41.14
CA SER A 3 5.35 31.01 -39.93
C SER A 3 4.62 31.08 -38.58
N ALA A 4 3.34 31.51 -38.56
CA ALA A 4 2.56 31.57 -37.32
C ALA A 4 1.93 30.21 -36.95
N HIS A 5 1.66 29.36 -37.95
CA HIS A 5 1.21 28.00 -37.74
C HIS A 5 2.38 27.14 -37.23
N ASP A 6 3.56 27.29 -37.84
CA ASP A 6 4.78 26.58 -37.47
C ASP A 6 5.22 26.90 -36.01
N ALA A 7 5.15 28.17 -35.58
CA ALA A 7 5.48 28.57 -34.21
C ALA A 7 4.46 28.08 -33.16
N ALA A 8 3.17 28.04 -33.50
CA ALA A 8 2.14 27.48 -32.61
C ALA A 8 2.27 25.95 -32.48
N GLU A 9 2.75 25.28 -33.52
CA GLU A 9 2.98 23.84 -33.58
C GLU A 9 4.25 23.44 -32.81
N GLU A 10 5.33 24.25 -32.88
CA GLU A 10 6.51 24.12 -32.02
C GLU A 10 6.19 24.36 -30.53
N GLN A 11 5.41 25.40 -30.21
CA GLN A 11 5.00 25.68 -28.83
C GLN A 11 4.16 24.52 -28.25
N LYS A 12 3.24 23.97 -29.05
CA LYS A 12 2.41 22.80 -28.67
C LYS A 12 3.26 21.55 -28.47
N THR A 13 4.27 21.34 -29.33
CA THR A 13 5.21 20.22 -29.23
C THR A 13 6.07 20.34 -27.96
N CYS A 14 6.53 21.56 -27.61
CA CYS A 14 7.28 21.82 -26.38
C CYS A 14 6.44 21.57 -25.11
N VAL A 15 5.16 21.98 -25.11
CA VAL A 15 4.24 21.74 -24.00
C VAL A 15 3.97 20.25 -23.79
N LEU A 16 3.78 19.49 -24.87
CA LEU A 16 3.62 18.03 -24.81
C LEU A 16 4.89 17.33 -24.31
N CYS A 17 6.08 17.79 -24.73
CA CYS A 17 7.35 17.31 -24.19
C CYS A 17 7.44 17.53 -22.67
N ASN A 18 7.03 18.70 -22.17
CA ASN A 18 7.01 18.99 -20.74
C ASN A 18 6.02 18.11 -19.97
N ALA A 19 4.82 17.86 -20.51
CA ALA A 19 3.85 16.93 -19.91
C ALA A 19 4.41 15.49 -19.79
N LEU A 20 5.18 15.05 -20.79
CA LEU A 20 5.86 13.75 -20.75
C LEU A 20 6.98 13.69 -19.71
N ILE A 21 7.72 14.78 -19.50
CA ILE A 21 8.74 14.91 -18.44
C ILE A 21 8.06 14.83 -17.07
N CYS A 22 6.99 15.60 -16.85
CA CYS A 22 6.20 15.56 -15.61
C CYS A 22 5.67 14.16 -15.32
N ARG A 23 5.21 13.42 -16.34
CA ARG A 23 4.81 12.00 -16.17
C ARG A 23 5.97 11.11 -15.76
N LYS A 24 7.15 11.27 -16.36
CA LYS A 24 8.33 10.46 -16.01
C LYS A 24 8.76 10.72 -14.56
N LEU A 25 8.81 11.98 -14.15
CA LEU A 25 9.07 12.38 -12.77
C LEU A 25 8.01 11.83 -11.81
N GLY A 26 6.72 11.98 -12.14
CA GLY A 26 5.63 11.41 -11.34
C GLY A 26 5.72 9.89 -11.18
N ASN A 27 6.14 9.17 -12.23
CA ASN A 27 6.37 7.73 -12.15
C ASN A 27 7.56 7.38 -11.25
N GLN A 28 8.64 8.18 -11.29
CA GLN A 28 9.80 8.00 -10.43
C GLN A 28 9.41 8.21 -8.96
N GLU A 29 8.77 9.33 -8.63
CA GLU A 29 8.30 9.63 -7.27
C GLU A 29 7.31 8.57 -6.77
N PHE A 30 6.46 8.05 -7.66
CA PHE A 30 5.55 6.94 -7.35
C PHE A 30 6.32 5.66 -6.97
N ASN A 31 7.41 5.35 -7.67
CA ASN A 31 8.26 4.19 -7.36
C ASN A 31 9.05 4.39 -6.06
N GLU A 32 9.44 5.64 -5.76
CA GLU A 32 10.08 6.04 -4.50
C GLU A 32 9.09 6.08 -3.31
N LYS A 33 7.80 5.82 -3.55
CA LYS A 33 6.69 5.87 -2.58
C LYS A 33 6.36 7.28 -2.06
N ASN A 34 6.84 8.32 -2.75
CA ASN A 34 6.49 9.71 -2.49
C ASN A 34 5.19 10.07 -3.22
N PHE A 35 4.07 9.52 -2.75
CA PHE A 35 2.81 9.61 -3.49
C PHE A 35 2.23 11.03 -3.60
N ASP A 36 2.45 11.90 -2.61
CA ASP A 36 2.00 13.30 -2.69
C ASP A 36 2.71 14.07 -3.80
N LYS A 37 4.03 13.94 -3.91
CA LYS A 37 4.81 14.54 -5.01
C LYS A 37 4.41 13.96 -6.37
N ALA A 38 4.16 12.65 -6.44
CA ALA A 38 3.67 12.03 -7.66
C ALA A 38 2.34 12.64 -8.12
N VAL A 39 1.41 12.91 -7.19
CA VAL A 39 0.13 13.59 -7.49
C VAL A 39 0.36 15.00 -8.04
N GLU A 40 1.28 15.76 -7.47
CA GLU A 40 1.64 17.11 -7.96
C GLU A 40 2.18 17.03 -9.40
N CYS A 41 3.15 16.15 -9.65
CA CYS A 41 3.71 15.97 -10.99
C CYS A 41 2.66 15.54 -12.03
N TYR A 42 1.74 14.64 -11.68
CA TYR A 42 0.66 14.26 -12.59
C TYR A 42 -0.38 15.36 -12.77
N SER A 43 -0.64 16.17 -11.75
CA SER A 43 -1.56 17.31 -11.86
C SER A 43 -1.00 18.37 -12.79
N GLU A 44 0.31 18.61 -12.75
CA GLU A 44 1.00 19.47 -13.70
C GLU A 44 0.98 18.89 -15.12
N ALA A 45 1.18 17.57 -15.26
CA ALA A 45 1.05 16.90 -16.57
C ALA A 45 -0.38 17.06 -17.15
N ILE A 46 -1.41 16.96 -16.32
CA ILE A 46 -2.82 17.18 -16.73
C ILE A 46 -3.08 18.65 -17.08
N ARG A 47 -2.44 19.60 -16.40
CA ARG A 47 -2.54 21.03 -16.73
C ARG A 47 -1.96 21.34 -18.10
N LEU A 48 -0.87 20.65 -18.47
CA LEU A 48 -0.18 20.82 -19.74
C LEU A 48 -0.87 20.06 -20.89
N ASP A 49 -1.35 18.84 -20.63
CA ASP A 49 -2.10 18.03 -21.58
C ASP A 49 -3.30 17.36 -20.90
N PRO A 50 -4.47 18.03 -20.91
CA PRO A 50 -5.68 17.53 -20.27
C PRO A 50 -6.37 16.42 -21.07
N GLU A 51 -5.92 16.09 -22.29
CA GLU A 51 -6.56 15.07 -23.14
C GLU A 51 -6.03 13.66 -22.91
N SER A 52 -4.84 13.54 -22.32
CA SER A 52 -4.22 12.25 -22.09
C SER A 52 -4.83 11.50 -20.90
N HIS A 53 -5.58 10.44 -21.22
CA HIS A 53 -6.15 9.51 -20.24
C HIS A 53 -5.10 8.83 -19.34
N VAL A 54 -3.82 8.78 -19.76
CA VAL A 54 -2.74 8.12 -19.01
C VAL A 54 -2.42 8.88 -17.72
N TYR A 55 -2.45 10.21 -17.74
CA TYR A 55 -2.13 11.01 -16.55
C TYR A 55 -3.20 10.85 -15.48
N TYR A 56 -4.48 10.85 -15.86
CA TYR A 56 -5.60 10.56 -14.95
C TYR A 56 -5.50 9.17 -14.34
N SER A 57 -5.16 8.14 -15.11
CA SER A 57 -4.94 6.78 -14.59
C SER A 57 -3.80 6.73 -13.57
N ASN A 58 -2.70 7.43 -13.82
CA ASN A 58 -1.54 7.44 -12.94
C ASN A 58 -1.80 8.24 -11.66
N ARG A 59 -2.49 9.38 -11.77
CA ARG A 59 -2.91 10.18 -10.59
C ARG A 59 -3.91 9.42 -9.73
N SER A 60 -4.88 8.73 -10.34
CA SER A 60 -5.80 7.81 -9.64
C SER A 60 -5.05 6.74 -8.85
N ALA A 61 -3.98 6.16 -9.42
CA ALA A 61 -3.15 5.18 -8.72
C ALA A 61 -2.42 5.80 -7.51
N ALA A 62 -1.91 7.02 -7.64
CA ALA A 62 -1.26 7.74 -6.54
C ALA A 62 -2.26 8.10 -5.42
N TYR A 63 -3.47 8.56 -5.76
CA TYR A 63 -4.54 8.76 -4.78
C TYR A 63 -4.95 7.47 -4.07
N GLY A 64 -5.01 6.35 -4.79
CA GLY A 64 -5.26 5.05 -4.18
C GLY A 64 -4.16 4.63 -3.20
N ALA A 65 -2.90 4.93 -3.49
CA ALA A 65 -1.80 4.69 -2.56
C ALA A 65 -1.85 5.58 -1.30
N LEU A 66 -2.49 6.76 -1.40
CA LEU A 66 -2.78 7.67 -0.29
C LEU A 66 -4.10 7.38 0.43
N PHE A 67 -4.80 6.30 0.08
CA PHE A 67 -6.14 5.96 0.59
C PHE A 67 -7.23 7.02 0.34
N LYS A 68 -7.01 7.94 -0.62
CA LYS A 68 -7.98 8.98 -1.04
C LYS A 68 -8.89 8.42 -2.14
N TRP A 69 -9.74 7.47 -1.79
CA TRP A 69 -10.49 6.67 -2.76
C TRP A 69 -11.54 7.46 -3.56
N GLU A 70 -12.16 8.50 -2.99
CA GLU A 70 -13.12 9.34 -3.72
C GLU A 70 -12.44 10.14 -4.85
N LEU A 71 -11.22 10.64 -4.61
CA LEU A 71 -10.44 11.34 -5.65
C LEU A 71 -9.93 10.35 -6.69
N ALA A 72 -9.49 9.16 -6.26
CA ALA A 72 -9.08 8.09 -7.16
C ALA A 72 -10.22 7.65 -8.09
N GLU A 73 -11.45 7.56 -7.59
CA GLU A 73 -12.66 7.25 -8.36
C GLU A 73 -12.91 8.30 -9.44
N LYS A 74 -12.91 9.59 -9.07
CA LYS A 74 -13.14 10.70 -10.02
C LYS A 74 -12.13 10.69 -11.17
N ASP A 75 -10.84 10.54 -10.87
CA ASP A 75 -9.80 10.50 -11.90
C ASP A 75 -9.91 9.25 -12.78
N ALA A 76 -10.26 8.11 -12.20
CA ALA A 76 -10.45 6.88 -12.97
C ALA A 76 -11.68 6.97 -13.89
N GLN A 77 -12.76 7.64 -13.46
CA GLN A 77 -13.92 7.93 -14.29
C GLN A 77 -13.54 8.82 -15.48
N GLU A 78 -12.78 9.90 -15.26
CA GLU A 78 -12.29 10.75 -16.34
C GLU A 78 -11.38 9.99 -17.30
N CYS A 79 -10.49 9.13 -16.79
CA CYS A 79 -9.67 8.25 -17.61
C CYS A 79 -10.50 7.36 -18.55
N VAL A 80 -11.55 6.73 -18.03
CA VAL A 80 -12.44 5.84 -18.79
C VAL A 80 -13.28 6.64 -19.80
N LYS A 81 -13.77 7.82 -19.44
CA LYS A 81 -14.51 8.71 -20.36
C LYS A 81 -13.66 9.12 -21.57
N ARG A 82 -12.38 9.44 -21.34
CA ARG A 82 -11.47 9.84 -22.43
C ARG A 82 -11.03 8.67 -23.30
N ASN A 83 -10.76 7.51 -22.70
CA ASN A 83 -10.44 6.30 -23.46
C ASN A 83 -11.16 5.06 -22.93
N PRO A 84 -12.35 4.75 -23.50
CA PRO A 84 -13.12 3.55 -23.15
C PRO A 84 -12.43 2.23 -23.53
N LYS A 85 -11.36 2.25 -24.32
CA LYS A 85 -10.59 1.04 -24.68
C LYS A 85 -9.47 0.73 -23.70
N PHE A 86 -9.21 1.62 -22.73
CA PHE A 86 -8.08 1.51 -21.82
C PHE A 86 -8.38 0.65 -20.59
N ALA A 87 -8.03 -0.64 -20.65
CA ALA A 87 -8.28 -1.63 -19.60
C ALA A 87 -7.80 -1.19 -18.20
N LYS A 88 -6.62 -0.57 -18.11
CA LYS A 88 -6.06 -0.13 -16.81
C LYS A 88 -6.94 0.93 -16.13
N GLY A 89 -7.61 1.80 -16.89
CA GLY A 89 -8.53 2.82 -16.35
C GLY A 89 -9.70 2.19 -15.60
N TYR A 90 -10.36 1.20 -16.23
CA TYR A 90 -11.43 0.44 -15.60
C TYR A 90 -10.96 -0.33 -14.35
N HIS A 91 -9.76 -0.90 -14.37
CA HIS A 91 -9.18 -1.54 -13.20
C HIS A 91 -9.00 -0.55 -12.04
N ARG A 92 -8.51 0.68 -12.32
CA ARG A 92 -8.40 1.73 -11.28
C ARG A 92 -9.76 2.12 -10.73
N LEU A 93 -10.76 2.29 -11.60
CA LEU A 93 -12.12 2.66 -11.20
C LEU A 93 -12.76 1.59 -10.31
N ALA A 94 -12.75 0.34 -10.75
CA ALA A 94 -13.30 -0.77 -9.98
C ALA A 94 -12.59 -0.99 -8.65
N ASN A 95 -11.27 -0.78 -8.60
CA ASN A 95 -10.53 -0.83 -7.34
C ASN A 95 -10.97 0.28 -6.38
N ALA A 96 -11.09 1.53 -6.85
CA ALA A 96 -11.58 2.63 -6.02
C ALA A 96 -13.01 2.38 -5.50
N GLN A 97 -13.92 1.93 -6.37
CA GLN A 97 -15.30 1.56 -5.99
C GLN A 97 -15.34 0.43 -4.97
N SER A 98 -14.50 -0.59 -5.12
CA SER A 98 -14.38 -1.69 -4.16
C SER A 98 -13.97 -1.19 -2.76
N GLN A 99 -12.97 -0.30 -2.70
CA GLN A 99 -12.48 0.27 -1.43
C GLN A 99 -13.51 1.21 -0.78
N LEU A 100 -14.33 1.89 -1.58
CA LEU A 100 -15.49 2.66 -1.12
C LEU A 100 -16.69 1.77 -0.69
N GLY A 101 -16.56 0.44 -0.76
CA GLY A 101 -17.62 -0.51 -0.39
C GLY A 101 -18.67 -0.79 -1.48
N ARG A 102 -18.57 -0.13 -2.64
CA ARG A 102 -19.48 -0.28 -3.80
C ARG A 102 -19.09 -1.47 -4.68
N LYS A 103 -19.06 -2.66 -4.09
CA LYS A 103 -18.54 -3.87 -4.78
C LYS A 103 -19.38 -4.32 -5.98
N LYS A 104 -20.69 -4.09 -5.97
CA LYS A 104 -21.59 -4.42 -7.08
C LYS A 104 -21.27 -3.57 -8.32
N GLU A 105 -21.10 -2.26 -8.13
CA GLU A 105 -20.71 -1.32 -9.19
C GLU A 105 -19.30 -1.63 -9.73
N ALA A 106 -18.37 -2.02 -8.85
CA ALA A 106 -17.04 -2.44 -9.26
C ALA A 106 -17.07 -3.66 -10.20
N ILE A 107 -17.93 -4.65 -9.93
CA ILE A 107 -18.08 -5.84 -10.79
C ILE A 107 -18.67 -5.47 -12.15
N GLU A 108 -19.67 -4.61 -12.19
CA GLU A 108 -20.25 -4.12 -13.44
C GLU A 108 -19.20 -3.37 -14.28
N THR A 109 -18.42 -2.51 -13.64
CA THR A 109 -17.28 -1.80 -14.27
C THR A 109 -16.24 -2.76 -14.82
N LEU A 110 -15.91 -3.85 -14.11
CA LEU A 110 -14.98 -4.85 -14.63
C LEU A 110 -15.58 -5.65 -15.79
N LYS A 111 -16.88 -5.96 -15.76
CA LYS A 111 -17.56 -6.63 -16.87
C LYS A 111 -17.56 -5.77 -18.13
N THR A 112 -17.87 -4.47 -18.01
CA THR A 112 -17.80 -3.54 -19.14
C THR A 112 -16.38 -3.39 -19.67
N ALA A 113 -15.37 -3.47 -18.79
CA ALA A 113 -13.97 -3.50 -19.21
C ALA A 113 -13.63 -4.73 -20.07
N LEU A 114 -14.15 -5.93 -19.72
CA LEU A 114 -13.90 -7.14 -20.52
C LEU A 114 -14.53 -7.08 -21.92
N THR A 115 -15.64 -6.37 -22.08
CA THR A 115 -16.34 -6.26 -23.38
C THR A 115 -15.81 -5.11 -24.23
N THR A 116 -15.42 -4.00 -23.62
CA THR A 116 -15.10 -2.74 -24.31
C THR A 116 -13.60 -2.56 -24.56
N ALA A 117 -12.75 -3.09 -23.68
CA ALA A 117 -11.31 -2.90 -23.80
C ALA A 117 -10.73 -3.74 -24.94
N THR A 118 -9.94 -3.11 -25.81
CA THR A 118 -9.25 -3.78 -26.92
C THR A 118 -8.09 -4.68 -26.45
N ASP A 119 -7.57 -4.44 -25.23
CA ASP A 119 -6.49 -5.22 -24.63
C ASP A 119 -6.85 -5.82 -23.23
N PRO A 120 -7.78 -6.78 -23.12
CA PRO A 120 -8.10 -7.42 -21.84
C PRO A 120 -6.91 -8.17 -21.23
N GLU A 121 -6.01 -8.69 -22.08
CA GLU A 121 -4.79 -9.42 -21.72
C GLU A 121 -3.74 -8.54 -21.02
N LYS A 122 -3.66 -7.24 -21.35
CA LYS A 122 -2.67 -6.30 -20.77
C LYS A 122 -3.01 -5.88 -19.33
N ALA A 123 -4.15 -6.32 -18.80
CA ALA A 123 -4.59 -6.02 -17.44
C ALA A 123 -5.10 -7.30 -16.73
N PRO A 124 -4.22 -8.29 -16.44
CA PRO A 124 -4.61 -9.51 -15.71
C PRO A 124 -5.25 -9.21 -14.35
N GLY A 125 -4.97 -8.02 -13.79
CA GLY A 125 -5.63 -7.50 -12.60
C GLY A 125 -7.16 -7.43 -12.70
N ILE A 126 -7.75 -7.22 -13.88
CA ILE A 126 -9.20 -7.13 -14.06
C ILE A 126 -9.87 -8.48 -13.75
N LYS A 127 -9.42 -9.56 -14.38
CA LYS A 127 -9.97 -10.91 -14.16
C LYS A 127 -9.74 -11.35 -12.71
N LYS A 128 -8.56 -11.05 -12.14
CA LYS A 128 -8.22 -11.34 -10.74
C LYS A 128 -9.16 -10.61 -9.77
N LEU A 129 -9.31 -9.29 -9.93
CA LEU A 129 -10.17 -8.47 -9.09
C LEU A 129 -11.64 -8.89 -9.22
N LEU A 130 -12.11 -9.16 -10.43
CA LEU A 130 -13.46 -9.64 -10.67
C LEU A 130 -13.74 -10.95 -9.92
N ARG A 131 -12.81 -11.91 -9.97
CA ARG A 131 -12.91 -13.17 -9.22
C ARG A 131 -12.94 -12.93 -7.72
N GLN A 132 -12.07 -12.06 -7.20
CA GLN A 132 -12.02 -11.71 -5.78
C GLN A 132 -13.34 -11.09 -5.31
N LEU A 133 -13.86 -10.10 -6.03
CA LEU A 133 -15.11 -9.42 -5.66
C LEU A 133 -16.32 -10.36 -5.73
N ASN A 134 -16.36 -11.25 -6.73
CA ASN A 134 -17.41 -12.27 -6.81
C ASN A 134 -17.32 -13.28 -5.67
N GLN A 135 -16.12 -13.71 -5.27
CA GLN A 135 -15.91 -14.58 -4.12
C GLN A 135 -16.31 -13.89 -2.81
N GLU A 136 -16.01 -12.60 -2.64
CA GLU A 136 -16.38 -11.83 -1.46
C GLU A 136 -17.89 -11.59 -1.37
N LEU A 137 -18.57 -11.37 -2.50
CA LEU A 137 -20.03 -11.31 -2.53
C LEU A 137 -20.65 -12.67 -2.26
N ALA A 138 -20.11 -13.73 -2.86
CA ALA A 138 -20.55 -15.10 -2.62
C ALA A 138 -20.34 -15.48 -1.15
N ALA A 139 -19.21 -15.12 -0.53
CA ALA A 139 -18.94 -15.33 0.88
C ALA A 139 -19.85 -14.49 1.78
N LYS A 140 -20.28 -13.29 1.35
CA LYS A 140 -21.29 -12.51 2.08
C LYS A 140 -22.72 -13.07 1.94
N SER A 141 -23.04 -13.74 0.82
CA SER A 141 -24.32 -14.43 0.63
C SER A 141 -24.32 -15.86 1.18
N ALA A 142 -23.15 -16.49 1.32
CA ALA A 142 -22.93 -17.82 1.87
C ALA A 142 -22.53 -17.78 3.35
N ALA A 143 -22.13 -16.61 3.88
CA ALA A 143 -22.31 -16.32 5.28
C ALA A 143 -23.80 -16.54 5.55
N PRO A 144 -24.17 -17.41 6.52
CA PRO A 144 -25.55 -17.80 6.68
C PRO A 144 -26.34 -16.52 6.84
N ALA A 145 -27.28 -16.32 5.90
CA ALA A 145 -28.38 -15.42 6.11
C ALA A 145 -28.88 -15.71 7.53
N GLN A 146 -28.77 -14.71 8.42
CA GLN A 146 -29.52 -14.72 9.66
C GLN A 146 -30.99 -14.87 9.24
N GLY A 147 -31.49 -16.10 9.31
CA GLY A 147 -32.69 -16.49 8.60
C GLY A 147 -32.90 -18.00 8.67
N GLY A 148 -32.91 -18.53 9.88
CA GLY A 148 -33.14 -19.94 10.17
C GLY A 148 -32.37 -20.36 11.40
N GLY A 149 -32.96 -20.15 12.58
CA GLY A 149 -32.33 -20.47 13.86
C GLY A 149 -32.00 -21.95 14.00
N ARG A 150 -30.76 -22.33 13.70
CA ARG A 150 -30.10 -23.41 14.43
C ARG A 150 -29.54 -22.76 15.69
N GLN A 151 -30.21 -23.00 16.82
CA GLN A 151 -29.68 -22.60 18.11
C GLN A 151 -28.35 -23.33 18.30
N VAL A 152 -27.25 -22.56 18.25
CA VAL A 152 -25.96 -23.03 18.74
C VAL A 152 -26.22 -23.43 20.20
N PRO A 153 -25.92 -24.68 20.61
CA PRO A 153 -26.10 -25.11 21.98
C PRO A 153 -25.47 -24.09 22.95
N ALA A 154 -26.18 -23.74 24.03
CA ALA A 154 -25.81 -22.62 24.91
C ALA A 154 -24.38 -22.74 25.49
N HIS A 155 -23.85 -23.96 25.61
CA HIS A 155 -22.47 -24.21 26.04
C HIS A 155 -21.43 -23.77 24.99
N ILE A 156 -21.66 -24.06 23.71
CA ILE A 156 -20.78 -23.67 22.60
C ILE A 156 -20.82 -22.15 22.37
N ALA A 157 -22.00 -21.54 22.51
CA ALA A 157 -22.13 -20.08 22.43
C ALA A 157 -21.31 -19.36 23.51
N LYS A 158 -21.26 -19.91 24.72
CA LYS A 158 -20.46 -19.38 25.83
C LYS A 158 -18.95 -19.53 25.59
N GLU A 159 -18.51 -20.70 25.13
CA GLU A 159 -17.10 -20.93 24.80
C GLU A 159 -16.61 -20.04 23.64
N LEU A 160 -17.45 -19.86 22.61
CA LEU A 160 -17.15 -18.95 21.50
C LEU A 160 -17.06 -17.48 21.97
N GLN A 161 -17.95 -17.07 22.88
CA GLN A 161 -17.95 -15.74 23.49
C GLN A 161 -16.69 -15.49 24.34
N GLU A 162 -16.12 -16.52 24.96
CA GLU A 162 -14.87 -16.43 25.74
C GLU A 162 -13.61 -16.45 24.85
N LEU A 163 -13.62 -17.18 23.74
CA LEU A 163 -12.48 -17.28 22.80
C LEU A 163 -12.33 -16.03 21.91
N GLN A 164 -13.41 -15.35 21.59
CA GLN A 164 -13.38 -14.17 20.73
C GLN A 164 -12.57 -12.97 21.29
N PRO A 165 -12.70 -12.56 22.56
CA PRO A 165 -11.83 -11.51 23.12
C PRO A 165 -10.37 -11.96 23.26
N GLN A 166 -10.11 -13.25 23.48
CA GLN A 166 -8.75 -13.80 23.51
C GLN A 166 -8.07 -13.68 22.14
N PHE A 167 -8.78 -14.05 21.07
CA PHE A 167 -8.30 -13.91 19.70
C PHE A 167 -7.99 -12.46 19.35
N GLN A 168 -8.89 -11.53 19.70
CA GLN A 168 -8.67 -10.10 19.48
C GLN A 168 -7.45 -9.58 20.25
N LYS A 169 -7.22 -10.04 21.48
CA LYS A 169 -6.04 -9.65 22.28
C LYS A 169 -4.74 -10.11 21.62
N ILE A 170 -4.68 -11.36 21.16
CA ILE A 170 -3.53 -11.92 20.44
C ILE A 170 -3.27 -11.12 19.16
N GLN A 171 -4.33 -10.76 18.42
CA GLN A 171 -4.20 -10.00 17.19
C GLN A 171 -3.64 -8.58 17.42
N ARG A 172 -4.10 -7.87 18.45
CA ARG A 172 -3.54 -6.56 18.83
C ARG A 172 -2.07 -6.67 19.24
N GLU A 173 -1.70 -7.72 19.99
CA GLU A 173 -0.30 -7.92 20.40
C GLU A 173 0.61 -8.20 19.20
N LEU A 174 0.15 -9.00 18.23
CA LEU A 174 0.84 -9.22 16.97
C LEU A 174 1.05 -7.93 16.17
N GLU A 175 0.00 -7.10 16.05
CA GLU A 175 0.10 -5.80 15.37
C GLU A 175 1.13 -4.87 16.03
N GLN A 176 1.16 -4.83 17.36
CA GLN A 176 2.17 -4.06 18.11
C GLN A 176 3.59 -4.57 17.88
N ILE A 177 3.79 -5.88 17.83
CA ILE A 177 5.10 -6.48 17.56
C ILE A 177 5.55 -6.18 16.13
N GLU A 178 4.65 -6.29 15.15
CA GLU A 178 4.97 -5.97 13.75
C GLU A 178 5.32 -4.49 13.56
N ALA A 179 4.63 -3.59 14.27
CA ALA A 179 4.98 -2.17 14.29
C ALA A 179 6.38 -1.93 14.86
N LYS A 180 6.75 -2.62 15.96
CA LYS A 180 8.09 -2.54 16.55
C LYS A 180 9.16 -3.08 15.61
N LEU A 181 8.94 -4.24 14.98
CA LEU A 181 9.87 -4.82 14.00
C LEU A 181 10.07 -3.88 12.81
N ALA A 182 9.01 -3.24 12.31
CA ALA A 182 9.11 -2.25 11.26
C ALA A 182 9.93 -1.01 11.68
N ALA A 183 9.80 -0.57 12.94
CA ALA A 183 10.61 0.53 13.48
C ALA A 183 12.10 0.16 13.57
N TYR A 184 12.42 -1.04 14.10
CA TYR A 184 13.79 -1.53 14.15
C TYR A 184 14.40 -1.72 12.75
N ALA A 185 13.62 -2.19 11.77
CA ALA A 185 14.08 -2.30 10.39
C ALA A 185 14.44 -0.93 9.78
N ARG A 186 13.67 0.13 10.09
CA ARG A 186 14.00 1.51 9.68
C ARG A 186 15.26 2.01 10.39
N GLN A 187 15.38 1.74 11.68
CA GLN A 187 16.57 2.09 12.46
C GLN A 187 17.82 1.43 11.88
N LYS A 188 17.78 0.13 11.56
CA LYS A 188 18.90 -0.60 10.97
C LYS A 188 19.34 -0.03 9.61
N LYS A 189 18.38 0.34 8.75
CA LYS A 189 18.68 1.02 7.48
C LYS A 189 19.38 2.37 7.70
N ARG A 190 18.95 3.14 8.71
CA ARG A 190 19.58 4.41 9.08
C ARG A 190 21.00 4.18 9.60
N LEU A 191 21.20 3.21 10.49
CA LEU A 191 22.52 2.88 11.03
C LEU A 191 23.49 2.47 9.90
N ALA A 192 23.03 1.64 8.96
CA ALA A 192 23.83 1.23 7.80
C ALA A 192 24.18 2.38 6.85
N LEU A 193 23.28 3.37 6.69
CA LEU A 193 23.59 4.58 5.94
C LEU A 193 24.66 5.41 6.64
N VAL A 194 24.49 5.65 7.94
CA VAL A 194 25.45 6.40 8.76
C VAL A 194 26.82 5.71 8.77
N GLU A 195 26.88 4.38 8.84
CA GLU A 195 28.14 3.64 8.79
C GLU A 195 28.88 3.86 7.45
N ARG A 196 28.15 3.94 6.33
CA ARG A 196 28.75 4.27 5.02
C ARG A 196 29.25 5.71 4.98
N GLU A 197 28.43 6.65 5.44
CA GLU A 197 28.80 8.07 5.47
C GLU A 197 30.04 8.32 6.34
N VAL A 198 30.15 7.64 7.49
CA VAL A 198 31.31 7.72 8.38
C VAL A 198 32.56 7.12 7.73
N ALA A 199 32.43 6.04 6.95
CA ALA A 199 33.54 5.42 6.25
C ALA A 199 34.13 6.31 5.13
N ASP A 200 33.30 7.18 4.53
CA ASP A 200 33.72 8.10 3.46
C ASP A 200 34.38 9.39 3.98
N LEU A 201 34.44 9.59 5.31
CA LEU A 201 35.01 10.82 5.90
C LEU A 201 36.55 10.85 5.81
N PRO A 202 37.14 12.03 5.53
CA PRO A 202 38.60 12.20 5.58
C PRO A 202 39.19 11.95 6.97
N GLU A 203 40.40 11.38 7.01
CA GLU A 203 41.17 11.21 8.23
C GLU A 203 41.37 12.54 8.97
N GLY A 204 41.14 12.55 10.29
CA GLY A 204 41.24 13.75 11.13
C GLY A 204 39.95 14.57 11.27
N THR A 205 38.84 14.13 10.69
CA THR A 205 37.52 14.78 10.87
C THR A 205 37.08 14.71 12.33
N LYS A 206 36.74 15.87 12.92
CA LYS A 206 36.20 15.94 14.29
C LYS A 206 34.75 15.49 14.30
N THR A 207 34.45 14.44 15.06
CA THR A 207 33.10 13.92 15.23
C THR A 207 32.52 14.31 16.59
N TYR A 208 31.20 14.43 16.66
CA TYR A 208 30.47 14.80 17.87
C TYR A 208 29.31 13.83 18.11
N ARG A 209 29.11 13.43 19.36
CA ARG A 209 27.97 12.63 19.80
C ARG A 209 27.01 13.50 20.61
N SER A 210 25.72 13.43 20.29
CA SER A 210 24.69 14.06 21.10
C SER A 210 24.42 13.26 22.38
N ILE A 211 24.44 13.93 23.53
CA ILE A 211 24.02 13.41 24.84
C ILE A 211 22.93 14.35 25.37
N GLY A 212 21.67 13.98 25.15
CA GLY A 212 20.53 14.84 25.44
C GLY A 212 20.55 16.12 24.60
N LYS A 213 20.71 17.28 25.24
CA LYS A 213 20.84 18.60 24.59
C LYS A 213 22.30 19.04 24.39
N MET A 214 23.27 18.26 24.86
CA MET A 214 24.70 18.57 24.76
C MET A 214 25.37 17.78 23.64
N PHE A 215 26.49 18.28 23.14
CA PHE A 215 27.34 17.60 22.18
C PHE A 215 28.72 17.38 22.78
N LEU A 216 29.19 16.13 22.77
CA LEU A 216 30.52 15.75 23.22
C LEU A 216 31.39 15.44 22.00
N GLN A 217 32.58 16.03 21.94
CA GLN A 217 33.55 15.68 20.90
C GLN A 217 34.09 14.28 21.18
N THR A 218 34.04 13.41 20.18
CA THR A 218 34.46 12.00 20.26
C THR A 218 35.28 11.64 19.04
N THR A 219 36.08 10.58 19.12
CA THR A 219 36.81 10.07 17.96
C THR A 219 35.88 9.28 17.02
N SER A 220 36.25 9.18 15.74
CA SER A 220 35.49 8.42 14.75
C SER A 220 35.38 6.93 15.14
N ASP A 221 36.45 6.38 15.72
CA ASP A 221 36.52 4.97 16.14
C ASP A 221 35.60 4.67 17.34
N GLU A 222 35.57 5.55 18.35
CA GLU A 222 34.67 5.43 19.49
C GLU A 222 33.20 5.52 19.06
N ASN A 223 32.89 6.42 18.12
CA ASN A 223 31.55 6.54 17.58
C ASN A 223 31.16 5.28 16.81
N THR A 224 32.02 4.77 15.95
CA THR A 224 31.79 3.53 15.19
C THR A 224 31.60 2.33 16.12
N ALA A 225 32.39 2.22 17.19
CA ALA A 225 32.23 1.17 18.19
C ALA A 225 30.88 1.27 18.93
N SER A 226 30.45 2.49 19.29
CA SER A 226 29.13 2.70 19.90
C SER A 226 28.00 2.35 18.94
N MET A 227 28.10 2.72 17.66
CA MET A 227 27.10 2.38 16.65
C MET A 227 26.98 0.87 16.44
N LYS A 228 28.11 0.15 16.41
CA LYS A 228 28.13 -1.32 16.35
C LYS A 228 27.52 -1.96 17.61
N GLY A 229 27.70 -1.34 18.77
CA GLY A 229 27.04 -1.76 20.01
C GLY A 229 25.52 -1.57 19.96
N GLU A 230 25.06 -0.47 19.38
CA GLU A 230 23.63 -0.21 19.16
C GLU A 230 23.01 -1.18 18.15
N ASP A 231 23.70 -1.49 17.05
CA ASP A 231 23.24 -2.45 16.05
C ASP A 231 23.06 -3.86 16.65
N LYS A 232 24.01 -4.32 17.47
CA LYS A 232 23.89 -5.59 18.20
C LYS A 232 22.67 -5.64 19.12
N ARG A 233 22.41 -4.56 19.88
CA ARG A 233 21.24 -4.47 20.76
C ARG A 233 19.94 -4.51 19.98
N VAL A 234 19.90 -3.85 18.81
CA VAL A 234 18.74 -3.91 17.91
C VAL A 234 18.53 -5.32 17.40
N ASP A 235 19.59 -6.04 17.02
CA ASP A 235 19.49 -7.44 16.56
C ASP A 235 18.99 -8.39 17.64
N GLU A 236 19.45 -8.24 18.89
CA GLU A 236 18.94 -8.99 20.05
C GLU A 236 17.44 -8.72 20.27
N GLN A 237 17.03 -7.46 20.21
CA GLN A 237 15.63 -7.06 20.35
C GLN A 237 14.74 -7.61 19.23
N VAL A 238 15.21 -7.54 17.97
CA VAL A 238 14.50 -8.10 16.81
C VAL A 238 14.33 -9.60 16.98
N SER A 239 15.39 -10.33 17.32
CA SER A 239 15.32 -11.78 17.56
C SER A 239 14.32 -12.14 18.65
N SER A 240 14.32 -11.41 19.78
CA SER A 240 13.35 -11.63 20.86
C SER A 240 11.89 -11.39 20.43
N LEU A 241 11.66 -10.37 19.60
CA LEU A 241 10.34 -10.02 19.08
C LEU A 241 9.85 -11.02 18.03
N GLU A 242 10.74 -11.53 17.19
CA GLU A 242 10.44 -12.58 16.22
C GLU A 242 10.06 -13.89 16.92
N ALA A 243 10.78 -14.27 17.99
CA ALA A 243 10.41 -15.40 18.82
C ALA A 243 9.02 -15.23 19.45
N ARG A 244 8.71 -14.04 19.99
CA ARG A 244 7.38 -13.72 20.54
C ARG A 244 6.29 -13.74 19.48
N LYS A 245 6.55 -13.20 18.28
CA LYS A 245 5.64 -13.25 17.13
C LYS A 245 5.32 -14.70 16.75
N ASN A 246 6.34 -15.55 16.65
CA ASN A 246 6.17 -16.96 16.30
C ASN A 246 5.34 -17.71 17.35
N TYR A 247 5.56 -17.43 18.63
CA TYR A 247 4.75 -17.97 19.72
C TYR A 247 3.27 -17.56 19.60
N LEU A 248 3.00 -16.27 19.43
CA LEU A 248 1.63 -15.76 19.31
C LEU A 248 0.92 -16.26 18.06
N ASN A 249 1.65 -16.46 16.95
CA ASN A 249 1.09 -17.06 15.74
C ASN A 249 0.64 -18.50 15.96
N ARG A 250 1.42 -19.31 16.68
CA ARG A 250 1.01 -20.67 17.05
C ARG A 250 -0.21 -20.66 17.96
N GLN A 251 -0.23 -19.76 18.95
CA GLN A 251 -1.38 -19.60 19.85
C GLN A 251 -2.64 -19.17 19.10
N LYS A 252 -2.50 -18.22 18.16
CA LYS A 252 -3.58 -17.76 17.28
C LYS A 252 -4.16 -18.92 16.46
N GLN A 253 -3.29 -19.73 15.85
CA GLN A 253 -3.70 -20.88 15.06
C GLN A 253 -4.47 -21.89 15.92
N SER A 254 -3.97 -22.22 17.11
CA SER A 254 -4.66 -23.11 18.05
C SER A 254 -6.05 -22.59 18.44
N VAL A 255 -6.21 -21.29 18.69
CA VAL A 255 -7.54 -20.70 18.96
C VAL A 255 -8.46 -20.81 17.74
N GLN A 256 -7.93 -20.63 16.52
CA GLN A 256 -8.72 -20.79 15.29
C GLN A 256 -9.14 -22.24 15.03
N ASP A 257 -8.25 -23.19 15.31
CA ASP A 257 -8.53 -24.61 15.18
C ASP A 257 -9.64 -25.01 16.17
N ASN A 258 -9.54 -24.57 17.44
CA ASN A 258 -10.59 -24.79 18.45
C ASN A 258 -11.95 -24.20 18.02
N ILE A 259 -11.96 -22.97 17.49
CA ILE A 259 -13.20 -22.35 16.99
C ILE A 259 -13.78 -23.18 15.83
N THR A 260 -12.94 -23.67 14.93
CA THR A 260 -13.36 -24.47 13.78
C THR A 260 -13.94 -25.81 14.22
N GLU A 261 -13.32 -26.46 15.20
CA GLU A 261 -13.79 -27.71 15.80
C GLU A 261 -15.15 -27.52 16.50
N LEU A 262 -15.30 -26.47 17.30
CA LEU A 262 -16.57 -26.12 17.96
C LEU A 262 -17.70 -25.86 16.96
N LEU A 263 -17.40 -25.22 15.83
CA LEU A 263 -18.38 -24.99 14.77
C LEU A 263 -18.73 -26.29 14.02
N ALA A 264 -17.79 -27.22 13.86
CA ALA A 264 -18.03 -28.52 13.26
C ALA A 264 -18.90 -29.44 14.15
N GLN A 265 -18.84 -29.28 15.47
CA GLN A 265 -19.73 -29.99 16.41
C GLN A 265 -21.20 -29.51 16.32
N CYS A 266 -21.45 -28.37 15.67
CA CYS A 266 -22.79 -27.80 15.48
C CYS A 266 -23.49 -28.22 14.17
N THR A 267 -22.81 -28.91 13.25
CA THR A 267 -23.36 -29.28 11.92
C THR A 267 -24.12 -30.59 11.94
#